data_AF-R1DH32-F1
#
_entry.id   AF-R1DH32-F1
#
_cell.length_a   1.000
_cell.length_b   1.000
_cell.length_c   1.000
_cell.angle_alpha   90.00
_cell.angle_beta   90.00
_cell.angle_gamma   90.00
#
_symmetry.space_group_name_H-M   'P 1'
#
loop_
_entity.id
_entity.type
_entity.pdbx_description
1 polymer ?
#
loop_
_entity_poly.entity_id
_entity_poly.type
_entity_poly.pdbx_seq_one_letter_code
_entity_poly.pdbx_strand_id
1 'polypeptide(L)'
;ELSPDGKWLAVVEAEALRVVDLSSGEEAFSLPRPSVRALAFSPRGTYLLTWEKLSEGVAENLRLWRTADGAFVCGWAQKLLGEKWQWPALRWAADESFFARALPRPSPTRPAPASPQVHCFDGAAPSQTVAQRLRVPGVSNFAIAPAGSPPLVATFVPEGKGAPATVRLWRHGDYGEGRFLASKTFFKAGAGRRRGPRPTSAPALLVRTHVDVDTGGKSYDGASGLMHMDASGDASVMRLPKEGPIHDVQWAPKLARAPPPPSQSLLRGVAPSLQAPDSSEFLALFGFSPPRACLFSGGKGHKVLHDFGDDARNTVCWAPHGRSSLPRTSRSFILAGFGNLGGELSFWDRKTLRCLSTVDAHMTVAFEWSPDSRAFLTAVLWPRLRVENGVKLWSPSG
;
A
#
# COMPACT_ATOMS: atom_id res chain seq x y z
N GLU A 1 -13.10 0.86 11.23
CA GLU A 1 -11.89 1.42 10.58
C GLU A 1 -11.19 2.31 11.59
N LEU A 2 -9.90 2.10 11.82
CA LEU A 2 -9.08 2.98 12.66
C LEU A 2 -8.34 3.97 11.76
N SER A 3 -8.25 5.24 12.15
CA SER A 3 -7.43 6.20 11.41
C SER A 3 -5.93 5.88 11.51
N PRO A 4 -5.10 6.25 10.51
CA PRO A 4 -3.68 5.92 10.52
C PRO A 4 -2.89 6.49 11.71
N ASP A 5 -3.36 7.59 12.30
CA ASP A 5 -2.80 8.22 13.50
C ASP A 5 -3.34 7.62 14.82
N GLY A 6 -4.29 6.68 14.75
CA GLY A 6 -4.94 6.05 15.89
C GLY A 6 -5.90 6.96 16.66
N LYS A 7 -6.18 8.18 16.18
CA LYS A 7 -7.05 9.13 16.86
C LYS A 7 -8.53 8.79 16.71
N TRP A 8 -8.95 8.34 15.54
CA TRP A 8 -10.36 8.19 15.19
C TRP A 8 -10.74 6.74 14.95
N LEU A 9 -11.90 6.34 15.47
CA LEU A 9 -12.53 5.06 15.16
C LEU A 9 -13.85 5.32 14.43
N ALA A 10 -13.96 4.84 13.20
CA ALA A 10 -15.22 4.85 12.45
C ALA A 10 -15.86 3.46 12.48
N VAL A 11 -17.13 3.40 12.90
CA VAL A 11 -17.92 2.18 13.06
C VAL A 11 -19.23 2.33 12.28
N VAL A 12 -19.56 1.31 11.47
CA VAL A 12 -20.89 1.20 10.87
C VAL A 12 -21.75 0.34 11.79
N GLU A 13 -22.75 0.95 12.40
CA GLU A 13 -23.76 0.32 13.23
C GLU A 13 -25.01 -0.01 12.39
N ALA A 14 -26.00 -0.68 13.00
CA ALA A 14 -27.24 -1.07 12.32
C ALA A 14 -28.03 0.13 11.78
N GLU A 15 -27.94 1.29 12.43
CA GLU A 15 -28.73 2.49 12.10
C GLU A 15 -27.88 3.69 11.65
N ALA A 16 -26.57 3.69 11.96
CA ALA A 16 -25.73 4.87 11.75
C ALA A 16 -24.26 4.53 11.49
N LEU A 17 -23.56 5.47 10.87
CA LEU A 17 -22.11 5.55 10.88
C LEU A 17 -21.70 6.46 12.04
N ARG A 18 -21.00 5.91 13.03
CA ARG A 18 -20.47 6.64 14.18
C ARG A 18 -18.97 6.84 14.04
N VAL A 19 -18.49 8.03 14.40
CA VAL A 19 -17.06 8.32 14.52
C VAL A 19 -16.75 8.78 15.95
N VAL A 20 -15.79 8.11 16.58
CA VAL A 20 -15.40 8.32 17.97
C VAL A 20 -13.95 8.81 18.01
N ASP A 21 -13.67 9.82 18.85
CA ASP A 21 -12.31 10.21 19.19
C ASP A 21 -11.80 9.25 20.27
N LEU A 22 -10.80 8.43 19.94
CA LEU A 22 -10.24 7.45 20.86
C LEU A 22 -9.39 8.07 21.97
N SER A 23 -8.99 9.34 21.83
CA SER A 23 -8.24 10.03 22.88
C SER A 23 -9.13 10.48 24.03
N SER A 24 -10.38 10.87 23.75
CA SER A 24 -11.36 11.26 24.77
C SER A 24 -12.38 10.14 25.08
N GLY A 25 -12.60 9.21 24.14
CA GLY A 25 -13.69 8.23 24.18
C GLY A 25 -15.05 8.79 23.76
N GLU A 26 -15.11 10.07 23.38
CA GLU A 26 -16.34 10.77 23.03
C GLU A 26 -16.72 10.60 21.56
N GLU A 27 -18.03 10.62 21.29
CA GLU A 27 -18.53 10.64 19.92
C GLU A 27 -18.21 12.00 19.28
N ALA A 28 -17.51 11.97 18.13
CA ALA A 28 -17.24 13.16 17.36
C ALA A 28 -18.46 13.56 16.52
N PHE A 29 -19.05 12.59 15.81
CA PHE A 29 -20.31 12.76 15.09
C PHE A 29 -20.94 11.39 14.73
N SER A 30 -22.24 11.43 14.43
CA SER A 30 -23.01 10.30 13.92
C SER A 30 -23.82 10.70 12.68
N LEU A 31 -23.85 9.82 11.68
CA LEU A 31 -24.59 10.01 10.43
C LEU A 31 -25.60 8.87 10.24
N PRO A 32 -26.89 9.14 9.94
CA PRO A 32 -27.91 8.10 9.74
C PRO A 32 -27.73 7.39 8.39
N ARG A 33 -26.66 6.61 8.27
CA ARG A 33 -26.21 5.96 7.03
C ARG A 33 -25.83 4.50 7.28
N PRO A 34 -26.80 3.63 7.58
CA PRO A 34 -26.53 2.22 7.90
C PRO A 34 -26.10 1.39 6.69
N SER A 35 -26.36 1.88 5.48
CA SER A 35 -26.05 1.21 4.22
C SER A 35 -24.59 1.35 3.78
N VAL A 36 -23.74 2.01 4.57
CA VAL A 36 -22.30 2.15 4.28
C VAL A 36 -21.63 0.78 4.32
N ARG A 37 -20.90 0.43 3.26
CA ARG A 37 -20.26 -0.89 3.10
C ARG A 37 -18.74 -0.83 3.12
N ALA A 38 -18.16 0.34 2.92
CA ALA A 38 -16.72 0.52 2.96
C ALA A 38 -16.36 1.89 3.55
N LEU A 39 -15.31 1.87 4.37
CA LEU A 39 -14.71 3.03 5.04
C LEU A 39 -13.23 3.09 4.69
N ALA A 40 -12.68 4.30 4.61
CA ALA A 40 -11.24 4.52 4.55
C ALA A 40 -10.92 5.94 5.01
N PHE A 41 -9.95 6.08 5.91
CA PHE A 41 -9.43 7.39 6.27
C PHE A 41 -8.38 7.86 5.26
N SER A 42 -8.24 9.19 5.14
CA SER A 42 -7.06 9.79 4.51
C SER A 42 -5.81 9.57 5.37
N PRO A 43 -4.59 9.69 4.82
CA PRO A 43 -3.33 9.32 5.50
C PRO A 43 -3.07 10.02 6.84
N ARG A 44 -3.61 11.22 7.07
CA ARG A 44 -3.52 11.96 8.35
C ARG A 44 -4.83 11.94 9.14
N GLY A 45 -5.83 11.17 8.70
CA GLY A 45 -7.13 11.09 9.36
C GLY A 45 -8.02 12.33 9.18
N THR A 46 -7.61 13.34 8.41
CA THR A 46 -8.37 14.58 8.19
C THR A 46 -9.74 14.34 7.54
N TYR A 47 -9.82 13.35 6.65
CA TYR A 47 -11.03 13.00 5.92
C TYR A 47 -11.40 11.53 6.07
N LEU A 48 -12.71 11.27 6.06
CA LEU A 48 -13.30 9.93 6.02
C LEU A 48 -13.99 9.73 4.66
N LEU A 49 -13.57 8.69 3.94
CA LEU A 49 -14.22 8.23 2.72
C LEU A 49 -15.21 7.12 3.06
N THR A 50 -16.42 7.27 2.55
CA THR A 50 -17.49 6.27 2.70
C THR A 50 -17.99 5.85 1.33
N TRP A 51 -18.36 4.58 1.21
CA TRP A 51 -19.07 4.07 0.04
C TRP A 51 -20.27 3.23 0.44
N GLU A 52 -21.38 3.45 -0.25
CA GLU A 52 -22.62 2.66 -0.15
C GLU A 52 -23.06 2.18 -1.53
N LYS A 53 -23.95 1.18 -1.57
CA LYS A 53 -24.56 0.76 -2.84
C LYS A 53 -25.43 1.91 -3.37
N LEU A 54 -25.20 2.30 -4.63
CA LEU A 54 -25.99 3.36 -5.27
C LEU A 54 -27.48 2.95 -5.31
N SER A 55 -28.34 3.77 -4.72
CA SER A 55 -29.80 3.66 -4.77
C SER A 55 -30.38 4.61 -5.83
N GLU A 56 -31.62 4.36 -6.25
CA GLU A 56 -32.32 5.23 -7.19
C GLU A 56 -32.54 6.63 -6.57
N GLY A 57 -32.36 7.68 -7.37
CA GLY A 57 -32.49 9.08 -6.94
C GLY A 57 -31.29 9.65 -6.17
N VAL A 58 -30.30 8.84 -5.79
CA VAL A 58 -29.10 9.34 -5.09
C VAL A 58 -28.00 9.67 -6.10
N ALA A 59 -27.59 10.95 -6.14
CA ALA A 59 -26.58 11.43 -7.08
C ALA A 59 -25.14 10.97 -6.74
N GLU A 60 -24.83 10.80 -5.45
CA GLU A 60 -23.48 10.51 -4.96
C GLU A 60 -23.55 9.40 -3.92
N ASN A 61 -22.75 8.36 -4.06
CA ASN A 61 -22.70 7.24 -3.10
C ASN A 61 -21.28 7.00 -2.56
N LEU A 62 -20.26 7.53 -3.24
CA LEU A 62 -18.92 7.69 -2.69
C LEU A 62 -18.82 9.10 -2.11
N ARG A 63 -18.74 9.24 -0.79
CA ARG A 63 -18.75 10.54 -0.11
C ARG A 63 -17.52 10.74 0.75
N LEU A 64 -17.00 11.96 0.72
CA LEU A 64 -15.89 12.43 1.54
C LEU A 64 -16.42 13.36 2.62
N TRP A 65 -16.06 13.07 3.86
CA TRP A 65 -16.45 13.81 5.06
C TRP A 65 -15.21 14.36 5.75
N ARG A 66 -15.33 15.52 6.38
CA ARG A 66 -14.31 15.99 7.32
C ARG A 66 -14.45 15.23 8.63
N THR A 67 -13.37 14.64 9.11
CA THR A 67 -13.42 13.78 10.31
C THR A 67 -13.65 14.56 11.59
N ALA A 68 -13.27 15.85 11.65
CA ALA A 68 -13.38 16.65 12.87
C ALA A 68 -14.82 16.96 13.29
N ASP A 69 -15.74 17.12 12.33
CA ASP A 69 -17.11 17.60 12.56
C ASP A 69 -18.18 16.84 11.76
N GLY A 70 -17.78 15.87 10.93
CA GLY A 70 -18.70 15.13 10.06
C GLY A 70 -19.24 15.93 8.89
N ALA A 71 -18.69 17.12 8.59
CA ALA A 71 -19.17 17.95 7.50
C ALA A 71 -18.97 17.26 6.15
N PHE A 72 -20.02 17.27 5.32
CA PHE A 72 -19.92 16.78 3.95
C PHE A 72 -19.05 17.71 3.11
N VAL A 73 -18.04 17.15 2.43
CA VAL A 73 -17.08 17.91 1.63
C VAL A 73 -17.43 17.80 0.14
N CYS A 74 -17.44 16.58 -0.38
CA CYS A 74 -17.82 16.31 -1.76
C CYS A 74 -18.12 14.82 -1.96
N GLY A 75 -18.77 14.48 -3.08
CA GLY A 75 -19.08 13.11 -3.42
C GLY A 75 -19.04 12.83 -4.92
N TRP A 76 -19.21 11.56 -5.26
CA TRP A 76 -19.32 11.10 -6.63
C TRP A 76 -20.21 9.86 -6.74
N ALA A 77 -20.81 9.67 -7.91
CA ALA A 77 -21.42 8.41 -8.29
C ALA A 77 -20.35 7.34 -8.60
N GLN A 78 -20.47 6.17 -7.98
CA GLN A 78 -19.63 5.00 -8.18
C GLN A 78 -20.46 3.73 -8.03
N LYS A 79 -20.92 3.18 -9.15
CA LYS A 79 -21.80 1.98 -9.18
C LYS A 79 -21.16 0.74 -8.57
N LEU A 80 -19.85 0.56 -8.78
CA LEU A 80 -19.10 -0.61 -8.32
C LEU A 80 -18.01 -0.17 -7.35
N LEU A 81 -17.91 -0.82 -6.20
CA LEU A 81 -16.76 -0.67 -5.31
C LEU A 81 -15.46 -1.13 -5.99
N GLY A 82 -15.56 -2.11 -6.89
CA GLY A 82 -14.43 -2.77 -7.56
C GLY A 82 -13.97 -4.00 -6.79
N GLU A 83 -12.83 -4.56 -7.20
CA GLU A 83 -12.16 -5.62 -6.44
C GLU A 83 -11.57 -5.07 -5.15
N LYS A 84 -11.38 -5.93 -4.13
CA LYS A 84 -10.87 -5.52 -2.79
C LYS A 84 -9.58 -4.68 -2.84
N TRP A 85 -8.70 -4.92 -3.81
CA TRP A 85 -7.43 -4.19 -3.96
C TRP A 85 -7.58 -2.79 -4.59
N GLN A 86 -8.74 -2.47 -5.18
CA GLN A 86 -9.02 -1.14 -5.74
C GLN A 86 -9.46 -0.15 -4.66
N TRP A 87 -9.92 -0.65 -3.51
CA TRP A 87 -10.23 0.17 -2.34
C TRP A 87 -8.95 0.56 -1.59
N PRO A 88 -8.81 1.83 -1.16
CA PRO A 88 -9.74 2.95 -1.32
C PRO A 88 -9.80 3.52 -2.74
N ALA A 89 -10.99 3.95 -3.16
CA ALA A 89 -11.23 4.53 -4.49
C ALA A 89 -10.50 5.87 -4.70
N LEU A 90 -10.27 6.62 -3.62
CA LEU A 90 -9.40 7.80 -3.60
C LEU A 90 -8.04 7.39 -3.03
N ARG A 91 -6.96 7.73 -3.73
CA ARG A 91 -5.59 7.53 -3.25
C ARG A 91 -5.00 8.90 -2.96
N TRP A 92 -4.48 9.06 -1.76
CA TRP A 92 -3.95 10.32 -1.26
C TRP A 92 -2.43 10.33 -1.32
N ALA A 93 -1.85 11.51 -1.51
CA ALA A 93 -0.48 11.76 -1.08
C ALA A 93 -0.39 11.67 0.46
N ALA A 94 0.75 11.23 0.99
CA ALA A 94 0.90 11.03 2.44
C ALA A 94 0.80 12.33 3.26
N ASP A 95 1.10 13.46 2.63
CA ASP A 95 0.95 14.79 3.22
C ASP A 95 -0.45 15.40 3.03
N GLU A 96 -1.35 14.68 2.35
CA GLU A 96 -2.69 15.13 1.95
C GLU A 96 -2.69 16.39 1.05
N SER A 97 -1.57 16.69 0.38
CA SER A 97 -1.49 17.82 -0.57
C SER A 97 -2.43 17.64 -1.76
N PHE A 98 -2.62 16.41 -2.23
CA PHE A 98 -3.56 16.06 -3.27
C PHE A 98 -4.07 14.63 -3.10
N PHE A 99 -5.17 14.33 -3.77
CA PHE A 99 -5.63 12.96 -3.97
C PHE A 99 -6.02 12.74 -5.42
N ALA A 100 -6.04 11.48 -5.83
CA ALA A 100 -6.44 11.10 -7.17
C ALA A 100 -7.41 9.93 -7.15
N ARG A 101 -8.20 9.85 -8.21
CA ARG A 101 -9.09 8.72 -8.50
C ARG A 101 -8.92 8.30 -9.94
N ALA A 102 -8.96 6.99 -10.17
CA ALA A 102 -9.14 6.46 -11.52
C ALA A 102 -10.64 6.44 -11.84
N LEU A 103 -11.02 6.96 -12.99
CA LEU A 103 -12.39 6.78 -13.46
C LEU A 103 -12.50 5.46 -14.22
N PRO A 104 -13.48 4.60 -13.88
CA PRO A 104 -13.77 3.42 -14.66
C PRO A 104 -14.24 3.80 -16.07
N ARG A 105 -14.21 2.83 -16.99
CA ARG A 105 -14.71 2.95 -18.37
C ARG A 105 -16.11 3.61 -18.42
N PRO A 106 -16.47 4.21 -19.57
CA PRO A 106 -17.78 4.82 -19.75
C PRO A 106 -18.92 3.92 -19.25
N SER A 107 -19.75 4.50 -18.37
CA SER A 107 -21.06 4.00 -18.01
C SER A 107 -22.07 4.63 -18.98
N PRO A 108 -23.10 3.92 -19.44
CA PRO A 108 -24.13 4.46 -20.34
C PRO A 108 -24.84 5.71 -19.79
N THR A 109 -24.69 5.98 -18.49
CA THR A 109 -25.35 7.07 -17.76
C THR A 109 -24.50 8.34 -17.57
N ARG A 110 -23.26 8.40 -18.08
CA ARG A 110 -22.43 9.63 -18.01
C ARG A 110 -21.53 9.74 -19.24
N PRO A 111 -21.49 10.89 -19.95
CA PRO A 111 -20.46 11.16 -20.93
C PRO A 111 -19.10 11.17 -20.22
N ALA A 112 -18.42 10.03 -20.23
CA ALA A 112 -17.06 9.90 -19.76
C ALA A 112 -16.13 10.02 -20.98
N PRO A 113 -14.89 10.50 -20.80
CA PRO A 113 -13.90 10.42 -21.87
C PRO A 113 -13.79 8.98 -22.38
N ALA A 114 -13.59 8.81 -23.69
CA ALA A 114 -13.50 7.52 -24.36
C ALA A 114 -12.39 6.60 -23.79
N SER A 115 -11.46 7.16 -23.01
CA SER A 115 -10.38 6.45 -22.31
C SER A 115 -10.44 6.68 -20.79
N PRO A 116 -10.10 5.67 -19.97
CA PRO A 116 -9.94 5.86 -18.53
C PRO A 116 -8.84 6.91 -18.26
N GLN A 117 -9.07 7.77 -17.28
CA GLN A 117 -8.16 8.84 -16.88
C GLN A 117 -7.99 8.84 -15.36
N VAL A 118 -6.84 9.34 -14.90
CA VAL A 118 -6.60 9.61 -13.48
C VAL A 118 -6.85 11.09 -13.26
N HIS A 119 -7.87 11.40 -12.46
CA HIS A 119 -8.19 12.77 -12.06
C HIS A 119 -7.51 13.06 -10.72
N CYS A 120 -6.74 14.14 -10.66
CA CYS A 120 -6.13 14.65 -9.44
C CYS A 120 -6.92 15.87 -8.94
N PHE A 121 -7.11 15.95 -7.64
CA PHE A 121 -7.86 16.98 -6.93
C PHE A 121 -6.99 17.61 -5.86
N ASP A 122 -7.27 18.87 -5.54
CA ASP A 122 -6.64 19.55 -4.41
C ASP A 122 -7.03 18.87 -3.10
N GLY A 123 -6.02 18.47 -2.31
CA GLY A 123 -6.23 17.82 -1.01
C GLY A 123 -6.41 18.81 0.13
N ALA A 124 -5.95 20.06 -0.01
CA ALA A 124 -6.17 21.12 0.97
C ALA A 124 -7.60 21.68 0.90
N ALA A 125 -8.19 21.69 -0.30
CA ALA A 125 -9.58 22.06 -0.53
C ALA A 125 -10.31 21.04 -1.42
N PRO A 126 -10.64 19.85 -0.89
CA PRO A 126 -11.28 18.80 -1.69
C PRO A 126 -12.61 19.26 -2.27
N SER A 127 -12.78 19.08 -3.57
CA SER A 127 -14.01 19.39 -4.30
C SER A 127 -14.17 18.44 -5.49
N GLN A 128 -15.29 18.53 -6.20
CA GLN A 128 -15.46 17.80 -7.46
C GLN A 128 -14.65 18.41 -8.63
N THR A 129 -14.09 19.61 -8.46
CA THR A 129 -13.31 20.30 -9.48
C THR A 129 -11.96 19.63 -9.66
N VAL A 130 -11.71 19.16 -10.88
CA VAL A 130 -10.47 18.45 -11.21
C VAL A 130 -9.34 19.46 -11.38
N ALA A 131 -8.34 19.41 -10.50
CA ALA A 131 -7.17 20.27 -10.55
C ALA A 131 -6.23 19.90 -11.72
N GLN A 132 -5.97 18.59 -11.90
CA GLN A 132 -5.13 18.09 -12.99
C GLN A 132 -5.66 16.77 -13.55
N ARG A 133 -5.47 16.55 -14.86
CA ARG A 133 -5.89 15.33 -15.56
C ARG A 133 -4.68 14.60 -16.10
N LEU A 134 -4.41 13.42 -15.57
CA LEU A 134 -3.41 12.51 -16.12
C LEU A 134 -4.09 11.58 -17.13
N ARG A 135 -3.89 11.89 -18.42
CA ARG A 135 -4.46 11.16 -19.55
C ARG A 135 -3.53 10.02 -19.95
N VAL A 136 -3.89 8.79 -19.56
CA VAL A 136 -3.15 7.59 -19.93
C VAL A 136 -4.13 6.61 -20.58
N PRO A 137 -4.10 6.46 -21.92
CA PRO A 137 -4.99 5.56 -22.63
C PRO A 137 -4.91 4.13 -22.07
N GLY A 138 -6.06 3.59 -21.67
CA GLY A 138 -6.15 2.21 -21.17
C GLY A 138 -5.64 2.00 -19.75
N VAL A 139 -5.39 3.06 -18.95
CA VAL A 139 -5.00 2.90 -17.54
C VAL A 139 -6.01 2.04 -16.79
N SER A 140 -5.49 1.07 -16.04
CA SER A 140 -6.31 0.17 -15.20
C SER A 140 -6.01 0.32 -13.72
N ASN A 141 -4.83 0.80 -13.35
CA ASN A 141 -4.44 1.02 -11.96
C ASN A 141 -3.40 2.15 -11.87
N PHE A 142 -3.29 2.79 -10.71
CA PHE A 142 -2.31 3.86 -10.46
C PHE A 142 -1.92 3.92 -8.98
N ALA A 143 -0.70 4.28 -8.61
CA ALA A 143 -0.33 4.48 -7.20
C ALA A 143 0.38 5.82 -7.00
N ILE A 144 0.27 6.36 -5.79
CA ILE A 144 0.94 7.60 -5.39
C ILE A 144 2.05 7.22 -4.41
N ALA A 145 3.29 7.61 -4.69
CA ALA A 145 4.38 7.36 -3.76
C ALA A 145 4.11 8.09 -2.42
N PRO A 146 4.29 7.42 -1.27
CA PRO A 146 4.04 8.02 0.04
C PRO A 146 5.14 9.01 0.46
N ALA A 147 6.26 9.05 -0.26
CA ALA A 147 7.37 9.95 0.03
C ALA A 147 7.87 10.62 -1.25
N GLY A 148 8.34 11.86 -1.12
CA GLY A 148 8.86 12.68 -2.21
C GLY A 148 8.11 13.99 -2.35
N SER A 149 8.85 15.07 -2.62
CA SER A 149 8.28 16.36 -2.98
C SER A 149 8.99 16.88 -4.23
N PRO A 150 8.28 17.07 -5.36
CA PRO A 150 6.87 16.75 -5.57
C PRO A 150 6.58 15.23 -5.55
N PRO A 151 5.36 14.81 -5.18
CA PRO A 151 5.00 13.39 -5.13
C PRO A 151 5.04 12.71 -6.51
N LEU A 152 5.30 11.40 -6.52
CA LEU A 152 5.31 10.61 -7.75
C LEU A 152 4.00 9.84 -7.93
N VAL A 153 3.56 9.71 -9.18
CA VAL A 153 2.38 8.91 -9.55
C VAL A 153 2.81 7.86 -10.55
N ALA A 154 2.57 6.59 -10.26
CA ALA A 154 2.76 5.49 -11.21
C ALA A 154 1.43 5.08 -11.83
N THR A 155 1.38 4.86 -13.14
CA THR A 155 0.22 4.31 -13.84
C THR A 155 0.54 2.99 -14.50
N PHE A 156 -0.45 2.11 -14.57
CA PHE A 156 -0.34 0.78 -15.16
C PHE A 156 -1.40 0.60 -16.25
N VAL A 157 -0.92 0.38 -17.47
CA VAL A 157 -1.71 0.00 -18.63
C VAL A 157 -1.46 -1.49 -18.89
N PRO A 158 -2.51 -2.32 -18.86
CA PRO A 158 -2.39 -3.76 -19.07
C PRO A 158 -2.23 -4.10 -20.57
N GLU A 159 -1.86 -5.35 -20.87
CA GLU A 159 -1.80 -5.83 -22.25
C GLU A 159 -3.18 -5.79 -22.91
N GLY A 160 -3.18 -5.46 -24.21
CA GLY A 160 -4.40 -5.47 -25.00
C GLY A 160 -4.14 -5.15 -26.47
N LYS A 161 -4.91 -5.77 -27.37
CA LYS A 161 -4.87 -5.54 -28.83
C LYS A 161 -3.45 -5.62 -29.42
N GLY A 162 -2.65 -6.59 -28.99
CA GLY A 162 -1.27 -6.78 -29.45
C GLY A 162 -0.22 -5.84 -28.84
N ALA A 163 -0.63 -4.86 -28.02
CA ALA A 163 0.29 -3.98 -27.31
C ALA A 163 0.75 -4.58 -25.97
N PRO A 164 2.06 -4.46 -25.62
CA PRO A 164 2.58 -4.88 -24.33
C PRO A 164 1.99 -4.02 -23.20
N ALA A 165 1.97 -4.56 -22.00
CA ALA A 165 1.60 -3.77 -20.84
C ALA A 165 2.71 -2.74 -20.56
N THR A 166 2.31 -1.61 -19.98
CA THR A 166 3.20 -0.46 -19.77
C THR A 166 2.99 0.11 -18.37
N VAL A 167 4.10 0.37 -17.67
CA VAL A 167 4.11 1.16 -16.44
C VAL A 167 4.82 2.47 -16.73
N ARG A 168 4.21 3.58 -16.30
CA ARG A 168 4.78 4.92 -16.43
C ARG A 168 4.83 5.62 -15.09
N LEU A 169 5.93 6.31 -14.84
CA LEU A 169 6.14 7.11 -13.64
C LEU A 169 6.07 8.60 -13.99
N TRP A 170 5.28 9.34 -13.22
CA TRP A 170 4.98 10.74 -13.44
C TRP A 170 5.34 11.54 -12.21
N ARG A 171 5.72 12.79 -12.41
CA ARG A 171 5.86 13.76 -11.33
C ARG A 171 4.54 14.51 -11.18
N HIS A 172 3.95 14.53 -9.99
CA HIS A 172 2.76 15.34 -9.77
C HIS A 172 3.07 16.82 -10.06
N GLY A 173 2.14 17.53 -10.70
CA GLY A 173 2.38 18.87 -11.24
C GLY A 173 2.73 18.89 -12.72
N ASP A 174 3.43 17.87 -13.24
CA ASP A 174 3.82 17.78 -14.66
C ASP A 174 3.31 16.49 -15.32
N TYR A 175 2.12 16.59 -15.91
CA TYR A 175 1.47 15.52 -16.69
C TYR A 175 1.45 15.80 -18.19
N GLY A 176 2.41 16.61 -18.68
CA GLY A 176 2.54 16.86 -20.12
C GLY A 176 2.76 15.57 -20.92
N GLU A 177 2.33 15.57 -22.18
CA GLU A 177 2.57 14.45 -23.08
C GLU A 177 4.07 14.19 -23.22
N GLY A 178 4.49 12.93 -23.07
CA GLY A 178 5.90 12.53 -23.12
C GLY A 178 6.74 12.89 -21.88
N ARG A 179 6.19 13.59 -20.87
CA ARG A 179 6.94 14.05 -19.69
C ARG A 179 6.98 13.06 -18.52
N PHE A 180 6.74 11.78 -18.79
CA PHE A 180 6.95 10.74 -17.78
C PHE A 180 8.46 10.66 -17.44
N LEU A 181 8.77 10.44 -16.17
CA LEU A 181 10.16 10.29 -15.69
C LEU A 181 10.77 8.97 -16.17
N ALA A 182 9.95 7.91 -16.17
CA ALA A 182 10.35 6.59 -16.59
C ALA A 182 9.16 5.86 -17.22
N SER A 183 9.43 5.02 -18.21
CA SER A 183 8.45 4.13 -18.82
C SER A 183 9.08 2.76 -19.06
N LYS A 184 8.37 1.70 -18.71
CA LYS A 184 8.78 0.33 -18.98
C LYS A 184 7.62 -0.47 -19.56
N THR A 185 7.91 -1.20 -20.62
CA THR A 185 6.98 -2.14 -21.25
C THR A 185 7.35 -3.58 -20.90
N PHE A 186 6.36 -4.46 -20.93
CA PHE A 186 6.53 -5.87 -20.63
C PHE A 186 5.58 -6.72 -21.46
N PHE A 187 6.08 -7.90 -21.80
CA PHE A 187 5.38 -8.95 -22.51
C PHE A 187 5.04 -10.06 -21.51
N LYS A 188 3.89 -10.72 -21.70
CA LYS A 188 3.27 -11.64 -20.74
C LYS A 188 2.84 -10.89 -19.48
N ALA A 189 1.76 -10.15 -19.60
CA ALA A 189 1.01 -9.47 -18.55
C ALA A 189 -0.50 -9.65 -18.75
N GLY A 190 -0.90 -10.91 -18.78
CA GLY A 190 -2.27 -11.35 -19.01
C GLY A 190 -3.27 -10.90 -17.95
N ALA A 191 -4.54 -11.09 -18.28
CA ALA A 191 -5.67 -10.45 -17.60
C ALA A 191 -6.01 -10.97 -16.19
N GLY A 192 -5.30 -11.99 -15.68
CA GLY A 192 -5.76 -12.84 -14.58
C GLY A 192 -5.71 -12.24 -13.16
N ARG A 193 -4.61 -11.61 -12.74
CA ARG A 193 -4.56 -10.83 -11.48
C ARG A 193 -3.68 -9.61 -11.64
N ARG A 194 -4.29 -8.48 -12.00
CA ARG A 194 -3.60 -7.20 -12.27
C ARG A 194 -3.19 -6.51 -10.97
N ARG A 195 -2.15 -7.01 -10.30
CA ARG A 195 -1.52 -6.29 -9.19
C ARG A 195 -0.79 -5.08 -9.79
N GLY A 196 -1.26 -3.88 -9.46
CA GLY A 196 -0.65 -2.63 -9.92
C GLY A 196 0.50 -2.18 -9.01
N PRO A 197 1.08 -1.00 -9.28
CA PRO A 197 2.10 -0.43 -8.40
C PRO A 197 1.55 -0.34 -6.97
N ARG A 198 2.37 -0.73 -5.98
CA ARG A 198 2.02 -0.60 -4.57
C ARG A 198 2.82 0.57 -3.99
N PRO A 199 2.15 1.58 -3.41
CA PRO A 199 2.86 2.69 -2.79
C PRO A 199 3.66 2.16 -1.60
N THR A 200 4.92 2.58 -1.49
CA THR A 200 5.85 2.06 -0.48
C THR A 200 6.81 3.16 -0.03
N SER A 201 7.31 3.06 1.20
CA SER A 201 8.02 4.08 2.01
C SER A 201 9.26 4.74 1.38
N ALA A 202 9.67 4.35 0.17
CA ALA A 202 10.86 4.85 -0.51
C ALA A 202 10.52 5.93 -1.56
N PRO A 203 11.50 6.74 -2.02
CA PRO A 203 11.31 7.64 -3.17
C PRO A 203 11.32 6.87 -4.51
N ALA A 204 11.33 5.55 -4.43
CA ALA A 204 11.28 4.61 -5.52
C ALA A 204 10.10 3.65 -5.31
N LEU A 205 9.49 3.25 -6.42
CA LEU A 205 8.33 2.38 -6.44
C LEU A 205 8.76 0.98 -6.87
N LEU A 206 8.34 -0.01 -6.08
CA LEU A 206 8.38 -1.41 -6.52
C LEU A 206 7.07 -1.75 -7.23
N VAL A 207 7.20 -2.23 -8.46
CA VAL A 207 6.07 -2.62 -9.29
C VAL A 207 6.13 -4.13 -9.49
N ARG A 208 5.17 -4.82 -8.88
CA ARG A 208 4.98 -6.25 -9.06
C ARG A 208 3.95 -6.49 -10.16
N THR A 209 4.29 -7.33 -11.13
CA THR A 209 3.37 -7.82 -12.15
C THR A 209 3.18 -9.33 -12.01
N HIS A 210 1.99 -9.83 -12.34
CA HIS A 210 1.66 -11.25 -12.32
C HIS A 210 0.78 -11.60 -13.52
N VAL A 211 0.98 -12.78 -14.08
CA VAL A 211 0.11 -13.42 -15.09
C VAL A 211 -0.25 -14.80 -14.61
N ASP A 212 -1.51 -15.18 -14.80
CA ASP A 212 -2.04 -16.43 -14.26
C ASP A 212 -1.76 -17.64 -15.16
N VAL A 213 -1.48 -17.46 -16.47
CA VAL A 213 -1.18 -18.56 -17.39
C VAL A 213 -0.10 -18.12 -18.38
N ASP A 214 1.06 -18.79 -18.37
CA ASP A 214 2.05 -18.61 -19.44
C ASP A 214 1.50 -19.25 -20.72
N THR A 215 1.28 -18.45 -21.77
CA THR A 215 0.87 -18.94 -23.10
C THR A 215 1.88 -19.90 -23.72
N GLY A 216 3.06 -20.05 -23.14
CA GLY A 216 4.04 -21.09 -23.47
C GLY A 216 3.78 -22.48 -22.88
N GLY A 217 2.74 -22.67 -22.05
CA GLY A 217 2.37 -23.99 -21.49
C GLY A 217 3.37 -24.58 -20.50
N LYS A 218 4.35 -23.81 -20.02
CA LYS A 218 5.45 -24.29 -19.16
C LYS A 218 5.18 -24.17 -17.65
N SER A 219 4.30 -23.27 -17.21
CA SER A 219 3.94 -23.12 -15.80
C SER A 219 2.45 -22.82 -15.62
N TYR A 220 1.80 -23.58 -14.74
CA TYR A 220 0.42 -23.34 -14.32
C TYR A 220 0.30 -22.12 -13.39
N ASP A 221 1.36 -21.81 -12.63
CA ASP A 221 1.42 -20.65 -11.72
C ASP A 221 1.72 -19.32 -12.45
N GLY A 222 1.88 -19.38 -13.78
CA GLY A 222 2.15 -18.24 -14.64
C GLY A 222 3.50 -17.57 -14.41
N ALA A 223 3.58 -16.24 -14.64
CA ALA A 223 4.84 -15.49 -14.67
C ALA A 223 4.74 -14.21 -13.81
N SER A 224 5.76 -13.98 -12.97
CA SER A 224 5.86 -12.81 -12.11
C SER A 224 7.09 -11.97 -12.45
N GLY A 225 6.92 -10.65 -12.42
CA GLY A 225 8.01 -9.69 -12.59
C GLY A 225 8.07 -8.71 -11.43
N LEU A 226 9.28 -8.36 -10.99
CA LEU A 226 9.51 -7.26 -10.06
C LEU A 226 10.32 -6.18 -10.76
N MET A 227 9.86 -4.93 -10.65
CA MET A 227 10.54 -3.77 -11.21
C MET A 227 10.77 -2.73 -10.14
N HIS A 228 11.89 -2.06 -10.26
CA HIS A 228 12.21 -0.86 -9.50
C HIS A 228 12.13 0.34 -10.44
N MET A 229 11.41 1.37 -10.02
CA MET A 229 11.33 2.65 -10.72
C MET A 229 11.58 3.80 -9.76
N ASP A 230 12.39 4.77 -10.13
CA ASP A 230 12.71 5.91 -9.28
C ASP A 230 12.54 7.28 -9.96
N ALA A 231 12.63 8.34 -9.16
CA ALA A 231 12.50 9.72 -9.64
C ALA A 231 13.62 10.15 -10.60
N SER A 232 14.73 9.42 -10.68
CA SER A 232 15.85 9.71 -11.59
C SER A 232 15.59 9.22 -13.01
N GLY A 233 14.50 8.48 -13.22
CA GLY A 233 14.14 7.90 -14.49
C GLY A 233 14.67 6.47 -14.68
N ASP A 234 15.34 5.90 -13.67
CA ASP A 234 15.76 4.51 -13.74
C ASP A 234 14.55 3.58 -13.65
N ALA A 235 14.49 2.61 -14.56
CA ALA A 235 13.48 1.56 -14.61
C ALA A 235 14.13 0.21 -14.90
N SER A 236 14.45 -0.50 -13.83
CA SER A 236 15.16 -1.77 -13.87
C SER A 236 14.24 -2.93 -13.52
N VAL A 237 14.29 -3.99 -14.33
CA VAL A 237 13.69 -5.28 -13.99
C VAL A 237 14.64 -5.99 -13.05
N MET A 238 14.13 -6.42 -11.91
CA MET A 238 14.91 -7.16 -10.95
C MET A 238 15.04 -8.62 -11.37
N ARG A 239 16.26 -9.15 -11.32
CA ARG A 239 16.53 -10.58 -11.47
C ARG A 239 16.52 -11.23 -10.10
N LEU A 240 15.52 -12.06 -9.85
CA LEU A 240 15.41 -12.81 -8.61
C LEU A 240 16.28 -14.08 -8.68
N PRO A 241 16.97 -14.48 -7.60
CA PRO A 241 17.82 -15.68 -7.57
C PRO A 241 17.12 -17.00 -7.89
N LYS A 242 15.79 -17.05 -7.78
CA LYS A 242 14.97 -18.25 -7.98
C LYS A 242 13.78 -17.90 -8.87
N GLU A 243 13.51 -18.75 -9.85
CA GLU A 243 12.35 -18.61 -10.73
C GLU A 243 11.05 -19.01 -10.02
N GLY A 244 9.96 -18.32 -10.36
CA GLY A 244 8.61 -18.62 -9.90
C GLY A 244 7.82 -17.38 -9.49
N PRO A 245 6.64 -17.55 -8.88
CA PRO A 245 5.76 -16.46 -8.51
C PRO A 245 6.34 -15.58 -7.39
N ILE A 246 5.93 -14.30 -7.34
CA ILE A 246 6.27 -13.39 -6.23
C ILE A 246 5.09 -13.35 -5.25
N HIS A 247 5.25 -14.04 -4.11
CA HIS A 247 4.24 -14.14 -3.06
C HIS A 247 4.03 -12.80 -2.35
N ASP A 248 5.12 -12.16 -1.90
CA ASP A 248 5.07 -10.85 -1.26
C ASP A 248 6.36 -10.04 -1.44
N VAL A 249 6.24 -8.71 -1.39
CA VAL A 249 7.37 -7.78 -1.48
C VAL A 249 7.07 -6.51 -0.71
N GLN A 250 7.97 -6.10 0.17
CA GLN A 250 7.79 -4.93 1.03
C GLN A 250 9.11 -4.21 1.31
N TRP A 251 9.11 -2.89 1.09
CA TRP A 251 10.18 -2.02 1.55
C TRP A 251 10.23 -1.97 3.07
N ALA A 252 11.44 -1.91 3.61
CA ALA A 252 11.66 -1.55 4.99
C ALA A 252 11.10 -0.14 5.23
N PRO A 253 10.46 0.10 6.39
CA PRO A 253 9.97 1.43 6.72
C PRO A 253 11.16 2.38 6.92
N LYS A 254 11.05 3.62 6.42
CA LYS A 254 12.07 4.65 6.65
C LYS A 254 11.96 5.19 8.08
N LEU A 255 13.11 5.54 8.68
CA LEU A 255 13.10 6.27 9.94
C LEU A 255 12.61 7.70 9.69
N ALA A 256 11.60 8.16 10.44
CA ALA A 256 11.41 9.60 10.60
C ALA A 256 12.63 10.15 11.34
N ARG A 257 13.35 11.09 10.72
CA ARG A 257 14.47 11.78 11.38
C ARG A 257 13.89 12.53 12.58
N ALA A 258 14.39 12.28 13.79
CA ALA A 258 14.01 13.07 14.95
C ALA A 258 14.28 14.56 14.64
N PRO A 259 13.37 15.49 14.98
CA PRO A 259 13.71 16.91 14.92
C PRO A 259 14.92 17.15 15.84
N PRO A 260 15.89 17.99 15.44
CA PRO A 260 17.00 18.32 16.32
C PRO A 260 16.45 18.93 17.62
N PRO A 261 17.03 18.62 18.78
CA PRO A 261 16.60 19.21 20.03
C PRO A 261 16.70 20.75 19.95
N PRO A 262 15.73 21.50 20.50
CA PRO A 262 15.73 22.95 20.50
C PRO A 262 16.74 23.49 21.52
N SER A 263 18.04 23.30 21.28
CA SER A 263 19.13 24.03 21.94
C SER A 263 20.46 23.62 21.31
N GLN A 264 21.35 24.58 21.08
CA GLN A 264 22.66 24.48 20.43
C GLN A 264 22.66 24.69 18.91
N SER A 265 21.95 25.72 18.46
CA SER A 265 22.50 26.58 17.40
C SER A 265 23.39 27.61 18.10
N LEU A 266 24.71 27.45 17.97
CA LEU A 266 25.78 28.47 18.05
C LEU A 266 27.09 27.74 18.38
N LEU A 267 27.67 27.07 17.38
CA LEU A 267 29.12 27.02 17.12
C LEU A 267 29.31 26.34 15.77
N ARG A 268 29.84 27.13 14.83
CA ARG A 268 29.99 26.82 13.41
C ARG A 268 31.30 26.05 13.22
N GLY A 269 31.26 25.00 12.38
CA GLY A 269 32.47 24.49 11.73
C GLY A 269 32.89 23.09 12.13
N VAL A 270 32.13 22.10 11.66
CA VAL A 270 32.54 20.79 11.11
C VAL A 270 31.22 20.04 11.02
N ALA A 271 30.61 20.00 9.84
CA ALA A 271 29.53 19.06 9.60
C ALA A 271 30.17 17.66 9.69
N PRO A 272 29.79 16.79 10.64
CA PRO A 272 30.12 15.39 10.48
C PRO A 272 29.31 14.94 9.27
N SER A 273 30.00 14.54 8.20
CA SER A 273 29.45 13.78 7.10
C SER A 273 29.01 12.40 7.59
N LEU A 274 28.00 12.37 8.46
CA LEU A 274 27.18 11.19 8.68
C LEU A 274 26.23 11.11 7.48
N GLN A 275 26.78 10.66 6.36
CA GLN A 275 25.97 9.99 5.34
C GLN A 275 25.24 8.87 6.07
N ALA A 276 23.98 9.11 6.41
CA ALA A 276 23.07 8.00 6.64
C ALA A 276 23.15 7.15 5.36
N PRO A 277 23.33 5.82 5.43
CA PRO A 277 23.13 5.02 4.24
C PRO A 277 21.65 5.13 3.90
N ASP A 278 21.35 6.03 2.96
CA ASP A 278 20.08 6.26 2.28
C ASP A 278 19.62 5.04 1.46
N SER A 279 20.22 3.86 1.66
CA SER A 279 19.81 2.65 0.98
C SER A 279 18.49 2.17 1.58
N SER A 280 17.40 2.56 0.92
CA SER A 280 16.14 1.83 1.00
C SER A 280 16.44 0.34 0.82
N GLU A 281 15.89 -0.54 1.67
CA GLU A 281 16.07 -2.00 1.58
C GLU A 281 14.68 -2.64 1.53
N PHE A 282 14.54 -3.81 0.94
CA PHE A 282 13.24 -4.48 0.86
C PHE A 282 13.39 -6.00 0.92
N LEU A 283 12.35 -6.66 1.43
CA LEU A 283 12.23 -8.10 1.44
C LEU A 283 11.36 -8.54 0.27
N ALA A 284 11.72 -9.64 -0.37
CA ALA A 284 10.87 -10.31 -1.33
C ALA A 284 10.81 -11.82 -1.04
N LEU A 285 9.59 -12.36 -1.16
CA LEU A 285 9.28 -13.78 -1.13
C LEU A 285 8.90 -14.24 -2.54
N PHE A 286 9.64 -15.17 -3.11
CA PHE A 286 9.48 -15.59 -4.50
C PHE A 286 9.90 -17.03 -4.75
N GLY A 287 9.41 -17.58 -5.85
CA GLY A 287 9.76 -18.92 -6.30
C GLY A 287 8.65 -19.95 -6.08
N PHE A 288 8.79 -21.08 -6.75
CA PHE A 288 7.93 -22.24 -6.56
C PHE A 288 8.13 -22.87 -5.18
N SER A 289 7.12 -23.60 -4.71
CA SER A 289 7.09 -24.19 -3.37
C SER A 289 8.28 -25.14 -3.12
N PRO A 290 9.03 -24.99 -2.02
CA PRO A 290 8.95 -23.90 -1.04
C PRO A 290 9.59 -22.60 -1.57
N PRO A 291 8.93 -21.43 -1.41
CA PRO A 291 9.48 -20.15 -1.85
C PRO A 291 10.71 -19.72 -1.05
N ARG A 292 11.52 -18.86 -1.66
CA ARG A 292 12.71 -18.26 -1.07
C ARG A 292 12.43 -16.86 -0.54
N ALA A 293 13.01 -16.52 0.60
CA ALA A 293 13.00 -15.14 1.10
C ALA A 293 14.40 -14.53 1.00
N CYS A 294 14.51 -13.32 0.45
CA CYS A 294 15.76 -12.58 0.43
C CYS A 294 15.56 -11.10 0.80
N LEU A 295 16.54 -10.52 1.48
CA LEU A 295 16.68 -9.09 1.71
C LEU A 295 17.53 -8.49 0.58
N PHE A 296 17.04 -7.42 -0.03
CA PHE A 296 17.69 -6.72 -1.14
C PHE A 296 18.05 -5.29 -0.76
N SER A 297 19.17 -4.80 -1.30
CA SER A 297 19.45 -3.38 -1.37
C SER A 297 18.52 -2.72 -2.38
N GLY A 298 18.01 -1.54 -2.07
CA GLY A 298 17.25 -0.69 -2.99
C GLY A 298 18.10 0.27 -3.80
N GLY A 299 19.42 0.20 -3.66
CA GLY A 299 20.33 0.86 -4.58
C GLY A 299 20.35 0.19 -5.96
N LYS A 300 21.01 0.84 -6.93
CA LYS A 300 21.20 0.28 -8.26
C LYS A 300 21.78 -1.13 -8.20
N GLY A 301 21.20 -2.04 -8.99
CA GLY A 301 21.63 -3.43 -9.10
C GLY A 301 20.99 -4.41 -8.11
N HIS A 302 20.22 -3.93 -7.12
CA HIS A 302 19.39 -4.76 -6.24
C HIS A 302 20.12 -5.98 -5.67
N LYS A 303 21.29 -5.76 -5.05
CA LYS A 303 22.11 -6.84 -4.50
C LYS A 303 21.37 -7.55 -3.37
N VAL A 304 21.42 -8.89 -3.38
CA VAL A 304 21.00 -9.71 -2.24
C VAL A 304 21.92 -9.41 -1.06
N LEU A 305 21.35 -8.83 -0.01
CA LEU A 305 22.03 -8.54 1.26
C LEU A 305 22.02 -9.76 2.18
N HIS A 306 20.94 -10.55 2.13
CA HIS A 306 20.82 -11.79 2.89
C HIS A 306 19.81 -12.74 2.24
N ASP A 307 20.09 -14.04 2.29
CA ASP A 307 19.19 -15.11 1.85
C ASP A 307 18.73 -15.89 3.09
N PHE A 308 17.44 -15.91 3.36
CA PHE A 308 16.84 -16.61 4.50
C PHE A 308 16.47 -18.06 4.18
N GLY A 309 16.82 -18.54 2.98
CA GLY A 309 16.56 -19.89 2.53
C GLY A 309 15.16 -20.11 1.97
N ASP A 310 14.91 -21.36 1.58
CA ASP A 310 13.63 -21.83 1.09
C ASP A 310 12.79 -22.37 2.26
N ASP A 311 11.55 -21.91 2.37
CA ASP A 311 10.65 -22.32 3.44
C ASP A 311 9.18 -22.07 3.06
N ALA A 312 8.24 -22.68 3.77
CA ALA A 312 6.80 -22.57 3.54
C ALA A 312 6.24 -21.21 3.98
N ARG A 313 6.65 -20.12 3.31
CA ARG A 313 6.35 -18.72 3.66
C ARG A 313 5.70 -17.96 2.50
N ASN A 314 4.69 -17.13 2.77
CA ASN A 314 4.05 -16.31 1.75
C ASN A 314 3.83 -14.84 2.16
N THR A 315 4.19 -14.47 3.39
CA THR A 315 3.92 -13.17 3.97
C THR A 315 5.21 -12.56 4.54
N VAL A 316 5.51 -11.34 4.12
CA VAL A 316 6.49 -10.47 4.80
C VAL A 316 5.71 -9.47 5.64
N CYS A 317 6.18 -9.14 6.84
CA CYS A 317 5.58 -8.04 7.59
C CYS A 317 6.64 -7.30 8.41
N TRP A 318 6.96 -6.07 8.00
CA TRP A 318 7.86 -5.21 8.75
C TRP A 318 7.17 -4.64 9.99
N ALA A 319 7.89 -4.59 11.11
CA ALA A 319 7.39 -3.91 12.28
C ALA A 319 7.26 -2.39 12.01
N PRO A 320 6.14 -1.74 12.38
CA PRO A 320 5.91 -0.32 12.21
C PRO A 320 6.77 0.43 13.23
N HIS A 321 7.85 1.06 12.77
CA HIS A 321 8.81 1.70 13.68
C HIS A 321 8.11 2.65 14.66
N GLY A 322 8.28 2.37 15.95
CA GLY A 322 7.83 3.26 17.02
C GLY A 322 8.46 4.66 16.91
N ARG A 323 7.77 5.65 17.47
CA ARG A 323 8.21 7.04 17.64
C ARG A 323 9.70 7.08 18.06
N SER A 324 10.49 8.00 17.49
CA SER A 324 11.95 8.07 17.66
C SER A 324 12.46 8.28 19.09
N SER A 325 11.56 8.32 20.08
CA SER A 325 11.84 8.51 21.50
C SER A 325 11.98 7.20 22.29
N LEU A 326 11.71 6.04 21.70
CA LEU A 326 11.84 4.75 22.39
C LEU A 326 13.20 4.07 22.11
N PRO A 327 13.82 3.46 23.12
CA PRO A 327 15.14 2.87 22.99
C PRO A 327 15.09 1.68 22.05
N ARG A 328 15.75 1.82 20.89
CA ARG A 328 16.28 0.80 19.96
C ARG A 328 15.70 -0.62 20.14
N THR A 329 14.38 -0.79 19.98
CA THR A 329 13.89 -2.09 19.52
C THR A 329 14.49 -2.25 18.13
N SER A 330 15.30 -3.30 17.97
CA SER A 330 15.89 -3.66 16.70
C SER A 330 14.81 -3.65 15.62
N ARG A 331 15.16 -3.16 14.43
CA ARG A 331 14.29 -3.27 13.26
C ARG A 331 13.89 -4.74 13.11
N SER A 332 12.66 -5.09 13.42
CA SER A 332 12.19 -6.47 13.32
C SER A 332 11.24 -6.62 12.15
N PHE A 333 11.17 -7.84 11.65
CA PHE A 333 10.19 -8.23 10.66
C PHE A 333 9.79 -9.67 10.88
N ILE A 334 8.68 -10.04 10.28
CA ILE A 334 8.15 -11.39 10.28
C ILE A 334 8.23 -11.97 8.87
N LEU A 335 8.61 -13.24 8.82
CA LEU A 335 8.33 -14.10 7.69
C LEU A 335 7.34 -15.18 8.15
N ALA A 336 6.22 -15.30 7.45
CA ALA A 336 5.15 -16.22 7.86
C ALA A 336 4.52 -16.96 6.68
N GLY A 337 3.99 -18.15 6.96
CA GLY A 337 3.20 -18.96 6.05
C GLY A 337 1.73 -19.00 6.47
N PHE A 338 0.89 -18.10 5.94
CA PHE A 338 -0.53 -18.04 6.30
C PHE A 338 -1.46 -18.65 5.23
N GLY A 339 -2.72 -18.90 5.60
CA GLY A 339 -3.75 -19.41 4.71
C GLY A 339 -3.59 -20.91 4.45
N ASN A 340 -3.16 -21.29 3.25
CA ASN A 340 -2.98 -22.69 2.86
C ASN A 340 -1.65 -23.29 3.33
N LEU A 341 -0.83 -22.52 4.06
CA LEU A 341 0.43 -22.95 4.63
C LEU A 341 0.25 -23.25 6.13
N GLY A 342 1.25 -23.90 6.74
CA GLY A 342 1.14 -24.46 8.09
C GLY A 342 0.85 -23.47 9.21
N GLY A 343 1.04 -22.16 8.99
CA GLY A 343 0.86 -21.13 10.02
C GLY A 343 2.14 -20.73 10.73
N GLU A 344 3.29 -21.31 10.34
CA GLU A 344 4.57 -20.97 10.94
C GLU A 344 4.89 -19.48 10.74
N LEU A 345 5.29 -18.85 11.83
CA LEU A 345 5.62 -17.43 11.92
C LEU A 345 6.97 -17.30 12.60
N SER A 346 7.94 -16.68 11.94
CA SER A 346 9.27 -16.42 12.51
C SER A 346 9.52 -14.92 12.65
N PHE A 347 9.95 -14.51 13.85
CA PHE A 347 10.44 -13.17 14.14
C PHE A 347 11.91 -13.06 13.80
N TRP A 348 12.30 -12.01 13.09
CA TRP A 348 13.69 -11.77 12.70
C TRP A 348 14.15 -10.39 13.14
N ASP A 349 15.40 -10.33 13.61
CA ASP A 349 16.10 -9.09 13.86
C ASP A 349 16.85 -8.67 12.60
N ARG A 350 16.56 -7.48 12.05
CA ARG A 350 17.21 -7.00 10.82
C ARG A 350 18.67 -6.63 10.99
N LYS A 351 19.12 -6.25 12.20
CA LYS A 351 20.52 -5.83 12.39
C LYS A 351 21.44 -7.04 12.37
N THR A 352 21.07 -8.08 13.09
CA THR A 352 21.82 -9.33 13.28
C THR A 352 21.44 -10.39 12.26
N LEU A 353 20.29 -10.24 11.59
CA LEU A 353 19.72 -11.20 10.64
C LEU A 353 19.51 -12.59 11.26
N ARG A 354 19.25 -12.63 12.57
CA ARG A 354 18.97 -13.86 13.32
C ARG A 354 17.47 -14.00 13.55
N CYS A 355 17.00 -15.23 13.49
CA CYS A 355 15.68 -15.59 13.97
C CYS A 355 15.67 -15.43 15.49
N LEU A 356 14.73 -14.63 15.99
CA LEU A 356 14.54 -14.36 17.42
C LEU A 356 13.68 -15.46 18.06
N SER A 357 12.58 -15.80 17.41
CA SER A 357 11.67 -16.87 17.81
C SER A 357 10.83 -17.33 16.61
N THR A 358 10.32 -18.56 16.70
CA THR A 358 9.35 -19.12 15.76
C THR A 358 8.16 -19.63 16.56
N VAL A 359 6.96 -19.29 16.10
CA VAL A 359 5.69 -19.67 16.74
C VAL A 359 4.74 -20.26 15.71
N ASP A 360 3.78 -21.06 16.18
CA ASP A 360 2.71 -21.60 15.35
C ASP A 360 1.46 -20.70 15.45
N ALA A 361 1.18 -19.99 14.37
CA ALA A 361 -0.01 -19.19 14.17
C ALA A 361 -0.92 -19.83 13.11
N HIS A 362 -1.19 -21.13 13.25
CA HIS A 362 -2.10 -21.89 12.42
C HIS A 362 -3.41 -21.14 12.14
N MET A 363 -3.89 -21.25 10.91
CA MET A 363 -5.20 -20.73 10.50
C MET A 363 -5.39 -19.21 10.59
N THR A 364 -4.30 -18.45 10.73
CA THR A 364 -4.35 -16.98 10.75
C THR A 364 -5.01 -16.42 9.48
N VAL A 365 -6.06 -15.62 9.65
CA VAL A 365 -6.78 -14.93 8.56
C VAL A 365 -6.60 -13.42 8.58
N ALA A 366 -6.24 -12.85 9.73
CA ALA A 366 -5.90 -11.45 9.93
C ALA A 366 -4.68 -11.35 10.86
N PHE A 367 -3.81 -10.39 10.59
CA PHE A 367 -2.60 -10.18 11.38
C PHE A 367 -2.18 -8.71 11.31
N GLU A 368 -1.57 -8.21 12.38
CA GLU A 368 -1.11 -6.82 12.45
C GLU A 368 -0.04 -6.65 13.54
N TRP A 369 0.90 -5.74 13.32
CA TRP A 369 1.83 -5.32 14.37
C TRP A 369 1.20 -4.26 15.27
N SER A 370 1.53 -4.29 16.56
CA SER A 370 1.27 -3.15 17.41
C SER A 370 2.06 -1.92 16.91
N PRO A 371 1.51 -0.69 17.02
CA PRO A 371 2.20 0.52 16.54
C PRO A 371 3.56 0.80 17.20
N ASP A 372 3.81 0.23 18.38
CA ASP A 372 5.08 0.31 19.10
C ASP A 372 6.06 -0.83 18.77
N SER A 373 5.69 -1.73 17.84
CA SER A 373 6.46 -2.92 17.42
C SER A 373 6.73 -3.94 18.53
N ARG A 374 6.01 -3.90 19.66
CA ARG A 374 6.25 -4.82 20.80
C ARG A 374 5.47 -6.11 20.74
N ALA A 375 4.31 -6.09 20.09
CA ALA A 375 3.44 -7.24 19.96
C ALA A 375 3.05 -7.44 18.49
N PHE A 376 2.83 -8.68 18.12
CA PHE A 376 2.23 -9.05 16.86
C PHE A 376 0.92 -9.78 17.13
N LEU A 377 -0.15 -9.35 16.48
CA LEU A 377 -1.46 -9.94 16.58
C LEU A 377 -1.67 -10.91 15.43
N THR A 378 -2.16 -12.10 15.73
CA THR A 378 -2.80 -12.98 14.75
C THR A 378 -4.22 -13.31 15.17
N ALA A 379 -5.11 -13.45 14.20
CA ALA A 379 -6.51 -13.71 14.47
C ALA A 379 -7.11 -14.73 13.50
N VAL A 380 -7.97 -15.57 14.07
CA VAL A 380 -8.81 -16.56 13.40
C VAL A 380 -10.25 -16.05 13.51
N LEU A 381 -10.82 -15.55 12.41
CA LEU A 381 -12.07 -14.78 12.43
C LEU A 381 -13.19 -15.46 11.61
N TRP A 382 -14.40 -15.44 12.17
CA TRP A 382 -15.64 -15.74 11.45
C TRP A 382 -15.96 -14.58 10.48
N PRO A 383 -16.57 -14.83 9.30
CA PRO A 383 -17.06 -16.12 8.77
C PRO A 383 -16.02 -16.93 8.01
N ARG A 384 -14.79 -16.41 7.85
CA ARG A 384 -13.77 -17.06 7.02
C ARG A 384 -13.38 -18.43 7.55
N LEU A 385 -13.25 -18.55 8.87
CA LEU A 385 -13.07 -19.81 9.58
C LEU A 385 -14.15 -19.95 10.64
N ARG A 386 -14.68 -21.18 10.77
CA ARG A 386 -15.81 -21.51 11.65
C ARG A 386 -15.40 -22.21 12.94
N VAL A 387 -14.10 -22.47 13.11
CA VAL A 387 -13.51 -23.20 14.23
C VAL A 387 -12.29 -22.42 14.73
N GLU A 388 -11.96 -22.62 16.01
CA GLU A 388 -10.80 -22.01 16.67
C GLU A 388 -10.73 -20.48 16.55
N ASN A 389 -11.89 -19.82 16.48
CA ASN A 389 -11.94 -18.38 16.39
C ASN A 389 -11.34 -17.74 17.65
N GLY A 390 -10.49 -16.74 17.46
CA GLY A 390 -9.78 -16.10 18.55
C GLY A 390 -8.69 -15.16 18.06
N VAL A 391 -8.07 -14.48 19.02
CA VAL A 391 -6.96 -13.56 18.81
C VAL A 391 -5.80 -14.02 19.69
N LYS A 392 -4.59 -14.05 19.11
CA LYS A 392 -3.34 -14.33 19.82
C LYS A 392 -2.40 -13.13 19.68
N LEU A 393 -1.69 -12.82 20.75
CA LEU A 393 -0.65 -11.80 20.78
C LEU A 393 0.70 -12.50 21.02
N TRP A 394 1.69 -12.12 20.23
CA TRP A 394 3.02 -12.70 20.21
C TRP A 394 4.03 -11.62 20.53
N SER A 395 5.07 -11.99 21.27
CA SER A 395 6.24 -11.12 21.46
C SER A 395 7.34 -11.50 20.47
N PRO A 396 8.24 -10.59 20.07
CA PRO A 396 9.43 -10.98 19.30
C PRO A 396 10.31 -12.03 19.95
N SER A 397 10.18 -12.26 21.27
CA SER A 397 10.85 -13.32 22.01
C SER A 397 10.11 -14.68 22.00
N GLY A 398 8.90 -14.74 21.42
CA GLY A 398 7.99 -15.89 21.52
C GLY A 398 6.70 -15.48 22.20
#